data_AF-A0A7J9XXR6-F1
#
_entry.id   AF-A0A7J9XXR6-F1
#
_cell.length_a   1.000
_cell.length_b   1.000
_cell.length_c   1.000
_cell.angle_alpha   90.00
_cell.angle_beta   90.00
_cell.angle_gamma   90.00
#
_symmetry.space_group_name_H-M   'P 1'
#
loop_
_entity.id
_entity.type
_entity.pdbx_description
1 polymer ?
#
loop_
_entity_poly.entity_id
_entity_poly.type
_entity_poly.pdbx_seq_one_letter_code
_entity_poly.pdbx_strand_id
1 'polypeptide(L)'
;ASETLTGHEGLVRAVAIAHLDGRPVAVTGDGGGAIRIWDLSTGRPHRQPLTGHTGWVNAVAIAHLDGRPVAVTGGGGAIRIWDLTTGNSTAPPLSVPGAVHALATAATGPGGGISLVIAGTGLAHVTLTV
;
A
#
# COMPACT_ATOMS: atom_id res chain seq x y z
N ALA A 1 26.48 4.57 3.36
CA ALA A 1 25.99 4.95 4.70
C ALA A 1 24.62 4.31 4.90
N SER A 2 24.32 3.79 6.08
CA SER A 2 22.96 3.35 6.43
C SER A 2 22.31 4.45 7.24
N GLU A 3 21.18 4.96 6.77
CA GLU A 3 20.37 5.96 7.49
C GLU A 3 19.05 5.32 7.90
N THR A 4 18.62 5.57 9.14
CA THR A 4 17.37 5.02 9.68
C THR A 4 16.23 5.97 9.33
N LEU A 5 15.21 5.45 8.63
CA LEU A 5 13.99 6.19 8.32
C LEU A 5 13.07 6.20 9.55
N THR A 6 12.93 7.37 10.20
CA THR A 6 12.18 7.52 11.47
C THR A 6 10.86 8.26 11.29
N GLY A 7 9.85 7.87 12.07
CA GLY A 7 8.55 8.54 12.11
C GLY A 7 7.34 7.62 12.34
N HIS A 8 7.48 6.32 12.12
CA HIS A 8 6.44 5.38 12.55
C HIS A 8 6.36 5.32 14.08
N GLU A 9 5.13 5.30 14.60
CA GLU A 9 4.85 5.25 16.04
C GLU A 9 4.63 3.82 16.54
N GLY A 10 4.43 2.88 15.62
CA GLY A 10 4.33 1.45 15.89
C GLY A 10 5.37 0.63 15.13
N LEU A 11 5.34 -0.69 15.36
CA LEU A 11 6.14 -1.63 14.59
C LEU A 11 5.82 -1.48 13.10
N VAL A 12 6.85 -1.29 12.28
CA VAL A 12 6.73 -1.35 10.81
C VAL A 12 6.54 -2.81 10.43
N ARG A 13 5.40 -3.13 9.84
CA ARG A 13 5.02 -4.52 9.53
C ARG A 13 5.06 -4.83 8.05
N ALA A 14 5.01 -3.80 7.22
CA ALA A 14 4.96 -3.95 5.77
C ALA A 14 5.84 -2.90 5.09
N VAL A 15 6.47 -3.31 3.99
CA VAL A 15 7.24 -2.44 3.12
C VAL A 15 7.12 -2.91 1.67
N ALA A 16 7.05 -1.97 0.74
CA ALA A 16 7.21 -2.21 -0.69
C ALA A 16 7.97 -1.06 -1.35
N ILE A 17 8.62 -1.34 -2.48
CA ILE A 17 9.34 -0.35 -3.28
C ILE A 17 8.53 0.00 -4.52
N ALA A 18 8.43 1.29 -4.82
CA ALA A 18 7.83 1.82 -6.03
C ALA A 18 8.78 2.79 -6.74
N HIS A 19 8.47 3.11 -7.99
CA HIS A 19 9.04 4.27 -8.68
C HIS A 19 7.94 5.29 -8.89
N LEU A 20 8.18 6.53 -8.47
CA LEU A 20 7.26 7.65 -8.61
C LEU A 20 8.00 8.77 -9.34
N ASP A 21 7.56 9.13 -10.55
CA ASP A 21 8.20 10.15 -11.39
C ASP A 21 9.72 9.93 -11.56
N GLY A 22 10.12 8.66 -11.77
CA GLY A 22 11.53 8.26 -11.91
C GLY A 22 12.33 8.21 -10.60
N ARG A 23 11.70 8.47 -9.45
CA ARG A 23 12.33 8.42 -8.12
C ARG A 23 12.00 7.12 -7.39
N PRO A 24 12.99 6.40 -6.84
CA PRO A 24 12.73 5.25 -5.99
C PRO A 24 12.12 5.72 -4.65
N VAL A 25 10.97 5.14 -4.30
CA VAL A 25 10.30 5.41 -3.02
C VAL A 25 10.02 4.11 -2.28
N ALA A 26 10.03 4.15 -0.96
CA ALA A 26 9.52 3.07 -0.12
C ALA A 26 8.16 3.44 0.43
N VAL A 27 7.22 2.50 0.42
CA VAL A 27 5.91 2.62 1.06
C VAL A 27 5.88 1.66 2.23
N THR A 28 5.66 2.17 3.44
CA THR A 28 5.69 1.38 4.68
C THR A 28 4.41 1.52 5.46
N GLY A 29 3.98 0.45 6.13
CA GLY A 29 2.80 0.42 7.00
C GLY A 29 3.14 -0.04 8.41
N ASP A 30 2.52 0.57 9.42
CA ASP A 30 2.75 0.22 10.83
C ASP A 30 1.53 -0.33 11.56
N GLY A 31 1.77 -0.72 12.82
CA GLY A 31 0.73 -1.16 13.75
C GLY A 31 -0.24 -0.06 14.20
N GLY A 32 0.05 1.23 13.97
CA GLY A 32 -0.85 2.34 14.25
C GLY A 32 -1.87 2.61 13.13
N GLY A 33 -1.71 1.95 11.97
CA GLY A 33 -2.53 2.22 10.79
C GLY A 33 -1.93 3.27 9.86
N ALA A 34 -0.77 3.84 10.21
CA ALA A 34 -0.13 4.86 9.40
C ALA A 34 0.64 4.22 8.24
N ILE A 35 0.46 4.79 7.05
CA ILE A 35 1.26 4.47 5.87
C ILE A 35 2.17 5.64 5.57
N ARG A 36 3.46 5.42 5.39
CA ARG A 36 4.43 6.46 5.04
C ARG A 36 5.06 6.17 3.69
N ILE A 37 5.35 7.23 2.95
CA ILE A 37 6.10 7.17 1.70
C ILE A 37 7.42 7.89 1.93
N TRP A 38 8.52 7.22 1.62
CA TRP A 38 9.88 7.71 1.81
C TRP A 38 10.54 7.89 0.46
N ASP A 39 11.20 9.02 0.28
CA ASP A 39 12.15 9.21 -0.81
C ASP A 39 13.46 8.51 -0.44
N LEU A 40 13.81 7.48 -1.19
CA LEU A 40 15.01 6.69 -0.92
C LEU A 40 16.30 7.38 -1.38
N SER A 41 16.21 8.40 -2.22
CA SER A 41 17.37 9.21 -2.61
C SER A 41 17.77 10.21 -1.53
N THR A 42 16.82 10.63 -0.68
CA THR A 42 17.06 11.66 0.35
C THR A 42 16.90 11.15 1.79
N GLY A 43 16.34 9.97 2.00
CA GLY A 43 16.04 9.43 3.33
C GLY A 43 14.89 10.15 4.05
N ARG A 44 14.13 11.01 3.35
CA ARG A 44 13.09 11.86 3.94
C ARG A 44 11.69 11.36 3.59
N PRO A 45 10.67 11.67 4.42
CA PRO A 45 9.28 11.50 4.02
C PRO A 45 9.01 12.24 2.71
N HIS A 46 8.50 11.53 1.71
CA HIS A 46 8.11 12.11 0.44
C HIS A 46 6.84 12.97 0.57
N ARG A 47 5.97 12.65 1.55
CA ARG A 47 4.74 13.40 1.86
C ARG A 47 4.20 13.07 3.26
N GLN A 48 3.07 13.68 3.60
CA GLN A 48 2.30 13.36 4.81
C GLN A 48 1.88 11.87 4.82
N PRO A 49 1.79 11.25 6.01
CA PRO A 49 1.31 9.87 6.12
C PRO A 49 -0.09 9.69 5.51
N LEU A 50 -0.32 8.57 4.84
CA LEU A 50 -1.64 8.19 4.37
C LEU A 50 -2.39 7.55 5.55
N THR A 51 -3.54 8.11 5.89
CA THR A 51 -4.32 7.74 7.08
C THR A 51 -5.71 7.23 6.68
N GLY A 52 -6.24 6.28 7.44
CA GLY A 52 -7.56 5.72 7.21
C GLY A 52 -7.70 4.26 7.67
N HIS A 53 -6.59 3.52 7.76
CA HIS A 53 -6.61 2.26 8.52
C HIS A 53 -6.80 2.59 10.01
N THR A 54 -7.72 1.90 10.65
CA THR A 54 -8.03 2.05 12.09
C THR A 54 -7.27 1.03 12.95
N GLY A 55 -6.30 0.34 12.37
CA GLY A 55 -5.53 -0.73 13.00
C GLY A 55 -4.35 -1.13 12.14
N TRP A 56 -3.73 -2.28 12.43
CA TRP A 56 -2.48 -2.71 11.80
C TRP A 56 -2.53 -2.70 10.28
N VAL A 57 -1.51 -2.12 9.64
CA VAL A 57 -1.22 -2.35 8.21
C VAL A 57 -0.19 -3.47 8.10
N ASN A 58 -0.64 -4.66 7.69
CA ASN A 58 0.21 -5.86 7.67
C ASN A 58 0.81 -6.15 6.31
N ALA A 59 0.23 -5.57 5.25
CA ALA A 59 0.66 -5.85 3.89
C ALA A 59 0.55 -4.60 3.02
N VAL A 60 1.52 -4.44 2.12
CA VAL A 60 1.59 -3.39 1.10
C VAL A 60 2.08 -4.05 -0.18
N ALA A 61 1.44 -3.76 -1.31
CA ALA A 61 1.98 -4.06 -2.63
C ALA A 61 1.78 -2.87 -3.56
N ILE A 62 2.59 -2.83 -4.62
CA ILE A 62 2.58 -1.79 -5.62
C ILE A 62 1.98 -2.33 -6.90
N ALA A 63 1.10 -1.54 -7.52
CA ALA A 63 0.52 -1.86 -8.80
C ALA A 63 0.42 -0.60 -9.68
N HIS A 64 0.02 -0.79 -10.93
CA HIS A 64 -0.39 0.30 -11.81
C HIS A 64 -1.86 0.11 -12.15
N LEU A 65 -2.67 1.11 -11.84
CA LEU A 65 -4.09 1.17 -12.17
C LEU A 65 -4.28 2.33 -13.15
N ASP A 66 -4.74 2.04 -14.37
CA ASP A 66 -4.80 3.02 -15.48
C ASP A 66 -3.48 3.77 -15.74
N GLY A 67 -2.37 3.04 -15.66
CA GLY A 67 -1.03 3.63 -15.83
C GLY A 67 -0.59 4.51 -14.66
N ARG A 68 -1.38 4.63 -13.59
CA ARG A 68 -1.02 5.38 -12.38
C ARG A 68 -0.42 4.47 -11.33
N PRO A 69 0.71 4.83 -10.71
CA PRO A 69 1.28 4.06 -9.62
C PRO A 69 0.36 4.12 -8.39
N VAL A 70 -0.04 2.96 -7.89
CA VAL A 70 -0.87 2.84 -6.69
C VAL A 70 -0.23 1.92 -5.66
N ALA A 71 -0.47 2.20 -4.38
CA ALA A 71 -0.21 1.26 -3.30
C ALA A 71 -1.53 0.61 -2.87
N VAL A 72 -1.54 -0.72 -2.80
CA VAL A 72 -2.61 -1.51 -2.19
C VAL A 72 -2.15 -1.90 -0.80
N THR A 73 -2.89 -1.50 0.23
CA THR A 73 -2.55 -1.78 1.63
C THR A 73 -3.66 -2.54 2.32
N GLY A 74 -3.26 -3.48 3.17
CA GLY A 74 -4.20 -4.40 3.83
C GLY A 74 -3.92 -4.58 5.31
N GLY A 75 -4.99 -4.60 6.10
CA GLY A 75 -4.95 -4.97 7.50
C GLY A 75 -6.25 -4.66 8.23
N GLY A 76 -6.42 -5.17 9.45
CA GLY A 76 -7.62 -4.93 10.28
C GLY A 76 -8.97 -5.27 9.63
N GLY A 77 -9.02 -6.07 8.57
CA GLY A 77 -10.25 -6.38 7.82
C GLY A 77 -10.57 -5.43 6.66
N ALA A 78 -9.64 -4.55 6.28
CA ALA A 78 -9.81 -3.64 5.16
C ALA A 78 -8.64 -3.71 4.17
N ILE A 79 -8.97 -3.56 2.89
CA ILE A 79 -8.04 -3.20 1.81
C ILE A 79 -8.29 -1.76 1.41
N ARG A 80 -7.22 -0.99 1.23
CA ARG A 80 -7.25 0.39 0.73
C ARG A 80 -6.30 0.54 -0.45
N ILE A 81 -6.65 1.41 -1.39
CA ILE A 81 -5.87 1.69 -2.58
C ILE A 81 -5.57 3.17 -2.60
N TRP A 82 -4.30 3.50 -2.75
CA TRP A 82 -3.80 4.87 -2.66
C TRP A 82 -3.13 5.24 -3.97
N ASP A 83 -3.51 6.37 -4.53
CA ASP A 83 -2.77 6.98 -5.62
C ASP A 83 -1.45 7.51 -5.06
N LEU A 84 -0.32 6.97 -5.54
CA LEU A 84 1.00 7.35 -5.02
C LEU A 84 1.44 8.74 -5.52
N THR A 85 0.78 9.29 -6.53
CA THR A 85 1.06 10.64 -7.04
C THR A 85 0.38 11.69 -6.18
N THR A 86 -0.88 11.46 -5.80
CA THR A 86 -1.69 12.43 -5.03
C THR A 86 -1.71 12.17 -3.53
N GLY A 87 -1.53 10.93 -3.10
CA GLY A 87 -1.64 10.51 -1.69
C GLY A 87 -3.08 10.24 -1.26
N ASN A 88 -4.04 10.33 -2.18
CA ASN A 88 -5.45 10.14 -1.88
C ASN A 88 -5.88 8.68 -2.06
N SER A 89 -6.89 8.27 -1.31
CA SER A 89 -7.58 6.99 -1.56
C SER A 89 -8.26 7.05 -2.92
N THR A 90 -8.08 6.03 -3.77
CA THR A 90 -8.70 5.99 -5.10
C THR A 90 -10.17 5.53 -5.05
N ALA A 91 -10.55 4.82 -4.00
CA ALA A 91 -11.88 4.29 -3.78
C ALA A 91 -12.19 4.16 -2.27
N PRO A 92 -13.46 3.91 -1.89
CA PRO A 92 -13.81 3.47 -0.54
C PRO A 92 -13.04 2.19 -0.14
N PRO A 93 -12.80 1.95 1.15
CA PRO A 93 -12.13 0.73 1.60
C PRO A 93 -12.96 -0.52 1.24
N LEU A 94 -12.28 -1.56 0.78
CA LEU A 94 -12.89 -2.87 0.58
C LEU A 94 -12.82 -3.67 1.88
N SER A 95 -13.97 -4.01 2.45
CA SER A 95 -14.06 -4.89 3.61
C SER A 95 -13.83 -6.35 3.21
N VAL A 96 -12.99 -7.04 3.98
CA VAL A 96 -12.74 -8.47 3.83
C VAL A 96 -12.93 -9.19 5.16
N PRO A 97 -13.39 -10.46 5.16
CA PRO A 97 -13.55 -11.20 6.40
C PRO A 97 -12.18 -11.48 7.03
N GLY A 98 -12.00 -11.02 8.27
CA GLY A 98 -10.79 -11.27 9.07
C GLY A 98 -9.59 -10.40 8.68
N ALA A 99 -8.49 -10.59 9.38
CA ALA A 99 -7.29 -9.78 9.18
C ALA A 99 -6.61 -10.13 7.85
N VAL A 100 -6.18 -9.09 7.12
CA VAL A 100 -5.25 -9.26 5.99
C VAL A 100 -3.84 -9.42 6.55
N HIS A 101 -3.15 -10.48 6.16
CA HIS A 101 -1.78 -10.76 6.58
C HIS A 101 -0.78 -10.62 5.43
N ALA A 102 -1.20 -10.95 4.21
CA ALA A 102 -0.40 -10.76 3.01
C ALA A 102 -1.31 -10.39 1.84
N LEU A 103 -0.74 -9.68 0.88
CA LEU A 103 -1.41 -9.35 -0.37
C LEU A 103 -0.42 -9.35 -1.52
N ALA A 104 -0.89 -9.67 -2.72
CA ALA A 104 -0.11 -9.64 -3.96
C ALA A 104 -0.96 -9.10 -5.10
N THR A 105 -0.36 -8.29 -5.96
CA THR A 105 -1.04 -7.63 -7.08
C THR A 105 -0.45 -8.04 -8.42
N ALA A 106 -1.30 -8.17 -9.44
CA ALA A 106 -0.91 -8.37 -10.82
C ALA A 106 -1.73 -7.45 -11.74
N ALA A 107 -1.13 -6.98 -12.84
CA ALA A 107 -1.87 -6.21 -13.85
C ALA A 107 -2.84 -7.13 -14.61
N THR A 108 -4.04 -6.64 -14.90
CA THR A 108 -5.05 -7.39 -15.65
C THR A 108 -5.19 -6.81 -17.06
N GLY A 109 -4.42 -7.35 -17.99
CA GLY A 109 -4.58 -7.10 -19.42
C GLY A 109 -4.45 -5.62 -19.86
N PRO A 110 -4.81 -5.32 -21.12
CA PRO A 110 -4.63 -3.99 -21.71
C PRO A 110 -5.57 -2.91 -21.14
N GLY A 111 -6.59 -3.30 -20.36
CA GLY A 111 -7.60 -2.38 -19.80
C GLY A 111 -7.18 -1.67 -18.51
N GLY A 112 -5.93 -1.83 -18.06
CA GLY A 112 -5.40 -1.04 -16.94
C GLY A 112 -5.85 -1.46 -15.54
N GLY A 113 -6.56 -2.58 -15.39
CA GLY A 113 -7.02 -3.10 -14.09
C GLY A 113 -5.93 -3.81 -13.28
N ILE A 114 -6.27 -4.17 -12.04
CA ILE A 114 -5.41 -4.94 -11.14
C ILE A 114 -6.16 -6.14 -10.54
N SER A 115 -5.51 -7.30 -10.50
CA SER A 115 -5.95 -8.47 -9.74
C SER A 115 -5.19 -8.51 -8.42
N LEU A 116 -5.92 -8.80 -7.35
CA LEU A 116 -5.42 -8.88 -6.00
C LEU A 116 -5.67 -10.28 -5.44
N VAL A 117 -4.61 -10.89 -4.90
CA VAL A 117 -4.71 -12.07 -4.04
C VAL A 117 -4.48 -11.62 -2.60
N ILE A 118 -5.36 -12.02 -1.69
CA ILE A 118 -5.35 -11.64 -0.28
C ILE A 118 -5.29 -12.91 0.55
N ALA A 119 -4.35 -12.97 1.49
CA ALA A 119 -4.27 -14.04 2.48
C ALA A 119 -4.57 -13.48 3.88
N GLY A 120 -5.48 -14.13 4.58
CA GLY A 120 -5.92 -13.80 5.94
C GLY A 120 -6.34 -15.06 6.70
N THR A 121 -7.55 -15.06 7.27
CA THR A 121 -8.20 -16.27 7.80
C THR A 121 -8.66 -17.24 6.70
N GLY A 122 -8.58 -16.83 5.44
CA GLY A 122 -8.77 -17.62 4.24
C GLY A 122 -8.05 -16.97 3.05
N LEU A 123 -8.13 -17.59 1.87
CA LEU A 123 -7.64 -17.01 0.61
C LEU A 123 -8.81 -16.32 -0.10
N ALA A 124 -8.66 -15.05 -0.44
CA ALA A 124 -9.61 -14.31 -1.25
C ALA A 124 -8.93 -13.77 -2.51
N HIS A 125 -9.61 -13.88 -3.65
CA HIS A 125 -9.20 -13.24 -4.90
C HIS A 125 -10.19 -12.13 -5.22
N VAL A 126 -9.68 -10.94 -5.49
CA VAL A 126 -10.47 -9.76 -5.83
C VAL A 126 -9.89 -9.18 -7.12
N THR A 127 -10.71 -9.03 -8.14
CA THR A 127 -10.33 -8.32 -9.35
C THR A 127 -10.93 -6.93 -9.30
N LEU A 128 -10.09 -5.92 -9.53
CA LEU A 128 -10.48 -4.53 -9.62
C LEU A 128 -10.28 -4.09 -11.06
N THR A 129 -11.40 -3.88 -11.74
CA THR A 129 -11.44 -3.26 -13.05
C THR A 129 -11.86 -1.81 -12.90
N VAL A 130 -11.52 -1.02 -13.90
CA VAL A 130 -11.85 0.40 -14.01
C VAL A 130 -13.23 0.54 -14.66
#